data_AF-A0A1H7L7X2-F1
#
_entry.id   AF-A0A1H7L7X2-F1
#
_cell.length_a   1.000
_cell.length_b   1.000
_cell.length_c   1.000
_cell.angle_alpha   90.00
_cell.angle_beta   90.00
_cell.angle_gamma   90.00
#
_symmetry.space_group_name_H-M   'P 1'
#
loop_
_entity.id
_entity.type
_entity.pdbx_description
1 polymer ?
#
loop_
_entity_poly.entity_id
_entity_poly.type
_entity_poly.pdbx_seq_one_letter_code
_entity_poly.pdbx_strand_id
1 'polypeptide(L)'
;MSPFPGGRSWSSALLNVGVAVALALVAAPHARAEGEETPEQLRQRLAERLKDDVSATKIGTGAGKAREKDKDEGKSRRAAGKSTTLPSVSVAASAPRPEPAWSYTGDNAPDRWGQLHPDWRQCAIGTRQSPIDIRDTIRVDQEAIRFDYHPSRFSVLDTGHTIQVNVAPGNTIEIMGRRFELQQFHFHRPSEERINGRQYDMVAHLEHKDADGRMATIAVLLERGQDQALIQTVWNYLPLERGDNYEAPVTIDLSQLLPKDRAYFTYMGSMTTPPCAEGVLWMVLRQPVQVSSQQISIFSRLYPMNARPLQAASGRLIKESN
;
A
#
# COMPACT_ATOMS: atom_id res chain seq x y z
N MET A 1 -53.54 -24.47 -38.93
CA MET A 1 -53.45 -25.10 -40.26
C MET A 1 -52.33 -26.12 -40.21
N SER A 2 -52.66 -27.41 -40.25
CA SER A 2 -51.70 -28.52 -40.35
C SER A 2 -51.15 -28.61 -41.79
N PRO A 3 -50.04 -29.35 -42.06
CA PRO A 3 -50.12 -30.81 -42.18
C PRO A 3 -48.91 -31.65 -41.70
N PHE A 4 -49.19 -32.94 -41.52
CA PHE A 4 -48.35 -34.16 -41.43
C PHE A 4 -47.30 -34.31 -42.58
N PRO A 5 -46.45 -35.38 -42.68
CA PRO A 5 -46.37 -36.71 -42.01
C PRO A 5 -44.93 -37.04 -41.50
N GLY A 6 -44.54 -38.12 -40.80
CA GLY A 6 -44.93 -39.53 -40.78
C GLY A 6 -43.76 -40.39 -41.34
N GLY A 7 -43.13 -41.26 -40.54
CA GLY A 7 -42.13 -42.23 -41.03
C GLY A 7 -41.34 -42.94 -39.93
N ARG A 8 -41.42 -44.28 -39.89
CA ARG A 8 -40.95 -45.21 -38.83
C ARG A 8 -39.51 -45.68 -39.09
N SER A 9 -38.78 -46.11 -38.06
CA SER A 9 -38.38 -47.54 -37.89
C SER A 9 -37.16 -47.77 -36.95
N TRP A 10 -37.34 -48.65 -35.93
CA TRP A 10 -36.47 -49.72 -35.35
C TRP A 10 -34.92 -49.53 -35.29
N SER A 11 -34.13 -50.05 -34.35
CA SER A 11 -34.20 -50.74 -33.04
C SER A 11 -32.74 -50.96 -32.57
N SER A 12 -32.52 -51.16 -31.27
CA SER A 12 -31.39 -51.91 -30.62
C SER A 12 -29.94 -51.41 -30.82
N ALA A 13 -29.22 -50.90 -29.80
CA ALA A 13 -28.71 -51.50 -28.55
C ALA A 13 -27.41 -52.32 -28.71
N LEU A 14 -26.59 -52.24 -27.64
CA LEU A 14 -25.32 -52.91 -27.29
C LEU A 14 -24.07 -52.02 -27.47
N LEU A 15 -23.46 -51.50 -26.41
CA LEU A 15 -22.54 -52.12 -25.42
C LEU A 15 -21.17 -52.56 -25.97
N ASN A 16 -20.13 -51.85 -25.52
CA ASN A 16 -19.04 -52.33 -24.64
C ASN A 16 -17.58 -52.25 -25.16
N VAL A 17 -16.69 -51.90 -24.22
CA VAL A 17 -15.21 -52.11 -24.16
C VAL A 17 -14.38 -51.27 -25.15
N GLY A 18 -13.36 -50.46 -24.80
CA GLY A 18 -12.39 -50.51 -23.71
C GLY A 18 -11.01 -50.85 -24.29
N VAL A 19 -10.16 -49.85 -24.57
CA VAL A 19 -8.71 -50.05 -24.80
C VAL A 19 -7.94 -48.88 -24.20
N ALA A 20 -7.14 -49.19 -23.19
CA ALA A 20 -6.13 -48.32 -22.61
C ALA A 20 -4.86 -48.34 -23.48
N VAL A 21 -4.28 -47.17 -23.74
CA VAL A 21 -2.97 -47.05 -24.37
C VAL A 21 -1.98 -46.55 -23.32
N ALA A 22 -1.07 -47.42 -22.91
CA ALA A 22 0.08 -47.09 -22.10
C ALA A 22 1.21 -46.59 -23.01
N LEU A 23 1.65 -45.34 -22.85
CA LEU A 23 2.89 -44.85 -23.46
C LEU A 23 4.05 -45.07 -22.47
N ALA A 24 5.00 -45.91 -22.87
CA ALA A 24 6.27 -46.09 -22.18
C ALA A 24 7.23 -44.94 -22.52
N LEU A 25 7.78 -44.27 -21.50
CA LEU A 25 8.93 -43.37 -21.62
C LEU A 25 10.20 -44.21 -21.88
N VAL A 26 10.91 -43.90 -22.97
CA VAL A 26 12.31 -44.29 -23.17
C VAL A 26 13.16 -43.04 -23.01
N ALA A 27 14.00 -43.00 -21.98
CA ALA A 27 14.97 -41.92 -21.76
C ALA A 27 16.18 -42.11 -22.66
N ALA A 28 16.49 -41.10 -23.49
CA ALA A 28 17.76 -40.97 -24.19
C ALA A 28 18.72 -40.07 -23.38
N PRO A 29 20.03 -40.39 -23.31
CA PRO A 29 20.98 -39.62 -22.52
C PRO A 29 21.25 -38.26 -23.18
N HIS A 30 21.04 -37.18 -22.42
CA HIS A 30 21.39 -35.82 -22.84
C HIS A 30 22.90 -35.64 -22.78
N ALA A 31 23.50 -35.25 -23.91
CA ALA A 31 24.84 -34.71 -23.97
C ALA A 31 24.90 -33.40 -23.16
N ARG A 32 25.90 -33.27 -22.28
CA ARG A 32 26.16 -32.06 -21.50
C ARG A 32 26.60 -30.93 -22.42
N ALA A 33 25.94 -29.78 -22.31
CA ALA A 33 26.46 -28.52 -22.83
C ALA A 33 27.64 -28.08 -21.95
N GLU A 34 28.79 -27.84 -22.58
CA GLU A 34 29.93 -27.17 -21.96
C GLU A 34 29.59 -25.68 -21.76
N GLY A 35 29.82 -25.14 -20.56
CA GLY A 35 29.83 -23.68 -20.36
C GLY A 35 29.17 -23.09 -19.11
N GLU A 36 28.66 -23.88 -18.15
CA GLU A 36 28.17 -23.30 -16.88
C GLU A 36 29.28 -23.25 -15.82
N GLU A 37 29.72 -22.03 -15.50
CA GLU A 37 30.63 -21.73 -14.40
C GLU A 37 29.94 -22.11 -13.08
N THR A 38 30.58 -22.96 -12.28
CA THR A 38 29.97 -23.45 -11.03
C THR A 38 29.83 -22.31 -10.00
N PRO A 39 28.85 -22.39 -9.08
CA PRO A 39 28.68 -21.39 -8.03
C PRO A 39 29.94 -21.14 -7.18
N GLU A 40 30.80 -22.16 -7.06
CA GLU A 40 32.10 -22.07 -6.37
C GLU A 40 33.08 -21.17 -7.14
N GLN A 41 33.17 -21.34 -8.47
CA GLN A 41 34.02 -20.54 -9.36
C GLN A 41 33.57 -19.08 -9.40
N LEU A 42 32.26 -18.84 -9.45
CA LEU A 42 31.69 -17.48 -9.39
C LEU A 42 32.01 -16.78 -8.06
N ARG A 43 31.92 -17.50 -6.94
CA ARG A 43 32.28 -16.98 -5.60
C ARG A 43 33.76 -16.62 -5.49
N GLN A 44 34.65 -17.46 -6.01
CA GLN A 44 36.09 -17.18 -6.01
C GLN A 44 36.43 -15.94 -6.82
N ARG A 45 35.83 -15.80 -8.02
CA ARG A 45 36.06 -14.65 -8.89
C ARG A 45 35.54 -13.33 -8.30
N LEU A 46 34.41 -13.37 -7.61
CA LEU A 46 33.89 -12.21 -6.88
C LEU A 46 34.81 -11.83 -5.71
N ALA A 47 35.33 -12.81 -4.97
CA ALA A 47 36.23 -12.58 -3.86
C ALA A 47 37.58 -11.97 -4.27
N GLU A 48 38.10 -12.28 -5.47
CA GLU A 48 39.31 -11.63 -6.01
C GLU A 48 39.04 -10.17 -6.38
N ARG A 49 37.94 -9.86 -7.08
CA ARG A 49 37.59 -8.48 -7.43
C ARG A 49 37.41 -7.58 -6.20
N LEU A 50 36.83 -8.11 -5.13
CA LEU A 50 36.66 -7.39 -3.87
C LEU A 50 37.99 -7.07 -3.16
N LYS A 51 39.06 -7.84 -3.39
CA LYS A 51 40.38 -7.57 -2.82
C LYS A 51 41.10 -6.45 -3.58
N ASP A 52 40.91 -6.37 -4.88
CA ASP A 52 41.53 -5.35 -5.72
C ASP A 52 40.97 -3.94 -5.41
N ASP A 53 39.66 -3.80 -5.19
CA ASP A 53 39.03 -2.51 -4.86
C ASP A 53 39.43 -1.96 -3.47
N VAL A 54 39.69 -2.84 -2.50
CA VAL A 54 40.12 -2.43 -1.15
C VAL A 54 41.57 -1.93 -1.14
N SER A 55 42.38 -2.32 -2.13
CA SER A 55 43.76 -1.84 -2.29
C SER A 55 43.86 -0.43 -2.91
N ALA A 56 42.81 0.02 -3.62
CA ALA A 56 42.78 1.32 -4.30
C ALA A 56 42.38 2.50 -3.39
N THR A 57 41.92 2.26 -2.16
CA THR A 57 41.47 3.31 -1.23
C THR A 57 42.40 3.44 -0.02
N LYS A 58 43.61 3.97 -0.24
CA LYS A 58 44.44 4.56 0.82
C LYS A 58 45.01 5.89 0.35
N ILE A 59 44.31 6.99 0.63
CA ILE A 59 44.83 8.35 0.47
C ILE A 59 45.33 8.84 1.83
N GLY A 60 46.59 9.27 1.82
CA GLY A 60 47.38 9.62 3.00
C GLY A 60 47.02 10.96 3.66
N THR A 61 47.39 11.02 4.93
CA THR A 61 47.36 12.19 5.81
C THR A 61 48.47 13.18 5.44
N GLY A 62 48.12 14.41 5.04
CA GLY A 62 49.06 15.51 4.82
C GLY A 62 48.53 16.81 5.42
N ALA A 63 49.18 17.29 6.47
CA ALA A 63 48.90 18.56 7.12
C ALA A 63 49.44 19.74 6.28
N GLY A 64 48.59 20.74 6.03
CA GLY A 64 48.94 21.98 5.34
C GLY A 64 48.42 23.21 6.10
N LYS A 65 49.34 23.94 6.75
CA LYS A 65 49.11 25.29 7.29
C LYS A 65 48.87 26.26 6.12
N ALA A 66 47.81 27.06 6.21
CA ALA A 66 47.64 28.24 5.36
C ALA A 66 47.60 29.52 6.22
N ARG A 67 48.14 30.56 5.62
CA ARG A 67 48.75 31.74 6.21
C ARG A 67 47.85 32.95 5.95
N GLU A 68 47.75 33.79 6.97
CA GLU A 68 47.07 35.08 7.02
C GLU A 68 47.72 36.14 6.10
N LYS A 69 46.90 37.05 5.54
CA LYS A 69 47.28 38.40 5.09
C LYS A 69 46.06 39.34 4.99
N ASP A 70 46.03 40.32 5.92
CA ASP A 70 45.75 41.78 5.79
C ASP A 70 45.48 42.32 4.36
N LYS A 71 44.73 43.39 4.06
CA LYS A 71 44.18 44.58 4.77
C LYS A 71 43.35 45.35 3.73
N ASP A 72 42.33 46.14 4.12
CA ASP A 72 42.36 47.61 3.97
C ASP A 72 41.10 48.30 4.57
N GLU A 73 41.29 49.55 4.99
CA GLU A 73 40.50 50.34 5.93
C GLU A 73 39.33 51.14 5.30
N GLY A 74 38.35 51.50 6.15
CA GLY A 74 37.34 52.53 5.86
C GLY A 74 36.54 52.93 7.11
N LYS A 75 36.98 53.99 7.80
CA LYS A 75 36.37 54.56 9.02
C LYS A 75 35.02 55.26 8.75
N SER A 76 34.02 55.04 9.60
CA SER A 76 33.30 56.14 10.31
C SER A 76 32.46 55.63 11.49
N ARG A 77 32.30 56.52 12.47
CA ARG A 77 31.95 56.32 13.89
C ARG A 77 30.43 56.21 14.14
N ARG A 78 30.00 55.40 15.13
CA ARG A 78 29.18 55.84 16.29
C ARG A 78 28.88 54.73 17.33
N ALA A 79 29.06 55.14 18.59
CA ALA A 79 28.34 54.82 19.83
C ALA A 79 28.13 53.35 20.31
N ALA A 80 28.89 53.04 21.36
CA ALA A 80 28.63 52.23 22.55
C ALA A 80 27.31 51.43 22.67
N GLY A 81 27.47 50.10 22.76
CA GLY A 81 26.60 49.18 23.48
C GLY A 81 27.43 47.96 23.92
N LYS A 82 27.65 47.76 25.22
CA LYS A 82 28.35 46.58 25.76
C LYS A 82 27.46 45.35 25.56
N SER A 83 27.81 44.50 24.58
CA SER A 83 27.21 43.18 24.39
C SER A 83 28.09 42.14 25.07
N THR A 84 27.67 41.66 26.23
CA THR A 84 28.23 40.47 26.89
C THR A 84 27.77 39.24 26.14
N THR A 85 28.67 38.63 25.38
CA THR A 85 28.47 37.34 24.70
C THR A 85 28.54 36.20 25.72
N LEU A 86 27.41 35.55 25.96
CA LEU A 86 27.36 34.26 26.66
C LEU A 86 27.81 33.14 25.69
N PRO A 87 28.55 32.12 26.14
CA PRO A 87 28.94 31.01 25.29
C PRO A 87 27.71 30.19 24.89
N SER A 88 27.52 30.02 23.59
CA SER A 88 26.49 29.16 23.01
C SER A 88 26.85 27.69 23.30
N VAL A 89 26.06 27.03 24.13
CA VAL A 89 26.11 25.58 24.30
C VAL A 89 25.50 24.96 23.04
N SER A 90 26.34 24.38 22.19
CA SER A 90 25.89 23.58 21.05
C SER A 90 25.19 22.33 21.58
N VAL A 91 23.86 22.32 21.53
CA VAL A 91 23.07 21.11 21.73
C VAL A 91 23.34 20.22 20.52
N ALA A 92 24.13 19.16 20.70
CA ALA A 92 24.29 18.13 19.69
C ALA A 92 22.90 17.55 19.40
N ALA A 93 22.43 17.73 18.16
CA ALA A 93 21.20 17.09 17.70
C ALA A 93 21.38 15.58 17.83
N SER A 94 20.61 14.95 18.71
CA SER A 94 20.58 13.48 18.78
C SER A 94 20.10 12.96 17.43
N ALA A 95 20.81 12.01 16.86
CA ALA A 95 20.33 11.26 15.70
C ALA A 95 18.90 10.77 15.98
N PRO A 96 17.98 10.82 15.00
CA PRO A 96 16.62 10.33 15.18
C PRO A 96 16.69 8.87 15.64
N ARG A 97 16.02 8.57 16.76
CA ARG A 97 15.87 7.18 17.20
C ARG A 97 15.14 6.43 16.09
N PRO A 98 15.53 5.18 15.78
CA PRO A 98 14.77 4.38 14.83
C PRO A 98 13.32 4.32 15.31
N GLU A 99 12.39 4.67 14.43
CA GLU A 99 10.96 4.53 14.67
C GLU A 99 10.69 3.10 15.18
N PRO A 100 9.80 2.90 16.16
CA PRO A 100 9.49 1.57 16.65
C PRO A 100 9.02 0.73 15.46
N ALA A 101 9.53 -0.50 15.34
CA ALA A 101 9.13 -1.38 14.25
C ALA A 101 7.80 -2.07 14.59
N TRP A 102 6.79 -1.96 13.73
CA TRP A 102 5.55 -2.73 13.81
C TRP A 102 5.41 -3.69 12.62
N SER A 103 4.57 -4.70 12.73
CA SER A 103 4.30 -5.66 11.64
C SER A 103 2.90 -6.24 11.74
N TYR A 104 2.48 -6.99 10.72
CA TYR A 104 1.22 -7.75 10.74
C TYR A 104 1.37 -9.17 11.34
N THR A 105 2.59 -9.60 11.69
CA THR A 105 2.88 -10.94 12.20
C THR A 105 4.05 -10.94 13.19
N GLY A 106 4.19 -12.01 13.99
CA GLY A 106 5.29 -12.16 14.95
C GLY A 106 5.12 -11.30 16.21
N ASP A 107 6.24 -10.94 16.85
CA ASP A 107 6.23 -10.25 18.15
C ASP A 107 5.74 -8.79 18.09
N ASN A 108 5.70 -8.20 16.89
CA ASN A 108 5.25 -6.83 16.65
C ASN A 108 3.88 -6.77 15.94
N ALA A 109 3.09 -7.85 16.06
CA ALA A 109 1.78 -8.03 15.44
C ALA A 109 0.69 -7.08 16.02
N PRO A 110 -0.50 -6.99 15.36
CA PRO A 110 -1.54 -6.02 15.70
C PRO A 110 -2.06 -6.05 17.14
N ASP A 111 -2.09 -7.21 17.79
CA ASP A 111 -2.51 -7.39 19.19
C ASP A 111 -1.54 -6.71 20.19
N ARG A 112 -0.33 -6.39 19.74
CA ARG A 112 0.75 -5.81 20.57
C ARG A 112 1.07 -4.36 20.22
N TRP A 113 0.55 -3.81 19.13
CA TRP A 113 0.90 -2.46 18.67
C TRP A 113 0.84 -1.39 19.77
N GLY A 114 -0.20 -1.41 20.60
CA GLY A 114 -0.33 -0.42 21.69
C GLY A 114 0.69 -0.53 22.83
N GLN A 115 1.52 -1.57 22.82
CA GLN A 115 2.60 -1.80 23.78
C GLN A 115 3.98 -1.46 23.20
N LEU A 116 4.09 -1.31 21.87
CA LEU A 116 5.37 -1.08 21.19
C LEU A 116 5.86 0.37 21.34
N HIS A 117 4.95 1.33 21.45
CA HIS A 117 5.28 2.74 21.63
C HIS A 117 4.17 3.49 22.42
N PRO A 118 4.52 4.46 23.29
CA PRO A 118 3.54 5.25 24.03
C PRO A 118 2.49 5.94 23.15
N ASP A 119 2.89 6.46 21.99
CA ASP A 119 1.99 7.17 21.08
C ASP A 119 0.99 6.23 20.38
N TRP A 120 1.23 4.92 20.44
CA TRP A 120 0.37 3.91 19.81
C TRP A 120 -0.62 3.29 20.78
N ARG A 121 -0.70 3.80 22.02
CA ARG A 121 -1.58 3.29 23.07
C ARG A 121 -3.03 3.16 22.60
N GLN A 122 -3.51 4.03 21.70
CA GLN A 122 -4.86 3.93 21.12
C GLN A 122 -5.12 2.61 20.41
N CYS A 123 -4.10 1.95 19.84
CA CYS A 123 -4.25 0.63 19.26
C CYS A 123 -4.74 -0.43 20.25
N ALA A 124 -4.48 -0.24 21.56
CA ALA A 124 -4.88 -1.16 22.63
C ALA A 124 -6.12 -0.70 23.41
N ILE A 125 -6.28 0.61 23.63
CA ILE A 125 -7.35 1.16 24.49
C ILE A 125 -8.49 1.84 23.74
N GLY A 126 -8.34 2.06 22.44
CA GLY A 126 -9.35 2.72 21.60
C GLY A 126 -10.65 1.92 21.59
N THR A 127 -11.78 2.62 21.59
CA THR A 127 -13.12 2.00 21.62
C THR A 127 -13.86 2.18 20.31
N ARG A 128 -13.36 3.03 19.41
CA ARG A 128 -13.89 3.33 18.08
C ARG A 128 -12.87 2.98 16.99
N GLN A 129 -12.20 1.84 17.16
CA GLN A 129 -11.15 1.38 16.26
C GLN A 129 -11.71 0.81 14.94
N SER A 130 -10.91 0.88 13.89
CA SER A 130 -11.13 0.27 12.57
C SER A 130 -10.07 -0.83 12.32
N PRO A 131 -10.34 -1.82 11.44
CA PRO A 131 -11.56 -2.03 10.67
C PRO A 131 -12.70 -2.67 11.47
N ILE A 132 -13.90 -2.73 10.90
CA ILE A 132 -15.06 -3.42 11.50
C ILE A 132 -15.76 -4.36 10.52
N ASP A 133 -16.54 -5.28 11.08
CA ASP A 133 -17.58 -5.97 10.33
C ASP A 133 -18.84 -5.10 10.34
N ILE A 134 -19.23 -4.63 9.17
CA ILE A 134 -20.37 -3.75 8.95
C ILE A 134 -21.64 -4.61 8.99
N ARG A 135 -22.42 -4.41 10.06
CA ARG A 135 -23.69 -5.08 10.34
C ARG A 135 -24.69 -4.08 10.93
N ASP A 136 -25.96 -4.47 10.95
CA ASP A 136 -27.04 -3.73 11.64
C ASP A 136 -27.11 -2.24 11.24
N THR A 137 -27.03 -1.98 9.94
CA THR A 137 -26.96 -0.62 9.38
C THR A 137 -28.30 0.09 9.42
N ILE A 138 -28.26 1.41 9.62
CA ILE A 138 -29.45 2.26 9.50
C ILE A 138 -29.44 2.92 8.14
N ARG A 139 -30.38 2.52 7.28
CA ARG A 139 -30.63 3.21 6.01
C ARG A 139 -31.21 4.58 6.27
N VAL A 140 -30.52 5.59 5.78
CA VAL A 140 -30.98 6.97 5.82
C VAL A 140 -30.70 7.61 4.47
N ASP A 141 -31.47 8.64 4.13
CA ASP A 141 -31.22 9.44 2.94
C ASP A 141 -29.95 10.27 3.16
N GLN A 142 -28.81 9.64 2.91
CA GLN A 142 -27.49 10.25 3.02
C GLN A 142 -27.19 11.07 1.79
N GLU A 143 -26.48 12.19 2.00
CA GLU A 143 -25.88 12.94 0.91
C GLU A 143 -24.94 12.04 0.09
N ALA A 144 -25.00 12.15 -1.23
CA ALA A 144 -24.06 11.47 -2.11
C ALA A 144 -22.66 12.09 -1.98
N ILE A 145 -21.62 11.25 -1.90
CA ILE A 145 -20.23 11.73 -1.94
C ILE A 145 -19.97 12.35 -3.32
N ARG A 146 -19.58 13.63 -3.34
CA ARG A 146 -19.18 14.31 -4.57
C ARG A 146 -17.70 14.07 -4.78
N PHE A 147 -17.36 13.35 -5.83
CA PHE A 147 -15.98 13.11 -6.23
C PHE A 147 -15.56 14.11 -7.29
N ASP A 148 -14.46 14.81 -7.05
CA ASP A 148 -13.77 15.66 -8.03
C ASP A 148 -12.36 15.10 -8.21
N TYR A 149 -12.29 14.00 -8.97
CA TYR A 149 -11.04 13.33 -9.31
C TYR A 149 -10.69 13.59 -10.77
N HIS A 150 -9.41 13.86 -11.01
CA HIS A 150 -8.84 14.16 -12.30
C HIS A 150 -7.53 13.38 -12.51
N PRO A 151 -7.06 13.25 -13.76
CA PRO A 151 -5.73 12.72 -14.01
C PRO A 151 -4.64 13.45 -13.22
N SER A 152 -3.80 12.71 -12.51
CA SER A 152 -2.74 13.25 -11.65
C SER A 152 -1.43 12.49 -11.79
N ARG A 153 -0.33 13.22 -11.57
CA ARG A 153 0.99 12.60 -11.34
C ARG A 153 0.96 11.81 -10.04
N PHE A 154 1.74 10.75 -9.98
CA PHE A 154 1.82 9.88 -8.82
C PHE A 154 3.20 9.24 -8.67
N SER A 155 3.47 8.80 -7.45
CA SER A 155 4.57 7.87 -7.16
C SER A 155 4.10 6.67 -6.36
N VAL A 156 4.83 5.57 -6.52
CA VAL A 156 4.56 4.31 -5.84
C VAL A 156 5.67 4.09 -4.82
N LEU A 157 5.28 3.95 -3.56
CA LEU A 157 6.16 3.69 -2.43
C LEU A 157 5.83 2.31 -1.87
N ASP A 158 6.82 1.43 -1.81
CA ASP A 158 6.74 0.24 -0.98
C ASP A 158 7.12 0.64 0.45
N THR A 159 6.16 0.71 1.37
CA THR A 159 6.41 1.17 2.74
C THR A 159 7.04 0.11 3.64
N GLY A 160 7.21 -1.12 3.16
CA GLY A 160 7.46 -2.30 4.00
C GLY A 160 6.20 -2.87 4.68
N HIS A 161 5.05 -2.18 4.57
CA HIS A 161 3.76 -2.61 5.13
C HIS A 161 2.63 -2.71 4.09
N THR A 162 2.74 -1.94 3.01
CA THR A 162 1.80 -1.89 1.90
C THR A 162 2.46 -1.23 0.68
N ILE A 163 1.78 -1.30 -0.46
CA ILE A 163 2.04 -0.43 -1.59
C ILE A 163 1.19 0.82 -1.42
N GLN A 164 1.85 1.95 -1.16
CA GLN A 164 1.24 3.27 -1.07
C GLN A 164 1.46 4.01 -2.38
N VAL A 165 0.44 4.73 -2.83
CA VAL A 165 0.50 5.58 -4.01
C VAL A 165 0.25 7.01 -3.57
N ASN A 166 1.29 7.84 -3.68
CA ASN A 166 1.20 9.28 -3.43
C ASN A 166 0.66 9.96 -4.68
N VAL A 167 -0.32 10.84 -4.54
CA VAL A 167 -0.96 11.52 -5.67
C VAL A 167 -0.72 13.02 -5.56
N ALA A 168 -0.46 13.68 -6.68
CA ALA A 168 -0.34 15.13 -6.70
C ALA A 168 -1.64 15.81 -6.19
N PRO A 169 -1.53 16.95 -5.47
CA PRO A 169 -2.68 17.68 -4.95
C PRO A 169 -3.71 18.04 -6.04
N GLY A 170 -4.97 18.21 -5.64
CA GLY A 170 -6.07 18.67 -6.50
C GLY A 170 -7.29 17.75 -6.51
N ASN A 171 -7.10 16.46 -6.28
CA ASN A 171 -8.19 15.48 -6.20
C ASN A 171 -8.93 15.60 -4.87
N THR A 172 -10.26 15.75 -4.90
CA THR A 172 -11.03 15.96 -3.66
C THR A 172 -12.33 15.18 -3.62
N ILE A 173 -12.86 15.04 -2.40
CA ILE A 173 -14.24 14.65 -2.15
C ILE A 173 -14.95 15.75 -1.35
N GLU A 174 -16.26 15.91 -1.59
CA GLU A 174 -17.13 16.70 -0.72
C GLU A 174 -18.24 15.83 -0.13
N ILE A 175 -18.41 15.93 1.19
CA ILE A 175 -19.45 15.22 1.94
C ILE A 175 -19.74 15.95 3.25
N MET A 176 -21.01 16.00 3.68
CA MET A 176 -21.44 16.70 4.90
C MET A 176 -21.00 18.17 4.95
N GLY A 177 -21.03 18.84 3.79
CA GLY A 177 -20.62 20.24 3.65
C GLY A 177 -19.11 20.48 3.86
N ARG A 178 -18.29 19.45 3.76
CA ARG A 178 -16.83 19.52 3.93
C ARG A 178 -16.10 18.99 2.72
N ARG A 179 -15.01 19.67 2.37
CA ARG A 179 -14.09 19.27 1.30
C ARG A 179 -12.85 18.62 1.91
N PHE A 180 -12.55 17.40 1.47
CA PHE A 180 -11.35 16.65 1.86
C PHE A 180 -10.47 16.42 0.63
N GLU A 181 -9.19 16.72 0.73
CA GLU A 181 -8.22 16.50 -0.35
C GLU A 181 -7.57 15.13 -0.22
N LEU A 182 -7.53 14.38 -1.32
CA LEU A 182 -6.86 13.09 -1.40
C LEU A 182 -5.35 13.28 -1.18
N GLN A 183 -4.80 12.54 -0.23
CA GLN A 183 -3.37 12.57 0.12
C GLN A 183 -2.63 11.41 -0.54
N GLN A 184 -3.20 10.20 -0.42
CA GLN A 184 -2.65 8.96 -0.94
C GLN A 184 -3.74 7.90 -1.04
N PHE A 185 -3.43 6.78 -1.68
CA PHE A 185 -4.17 5.55 -1.47
C PHE A 185 -3.23 4.36 -1.33
N HIS A 186 -3.69 3.29 -0.68
CA HIS A 186 -2.89 2.10 -0.45
C HIS A 186 -3.77 0.85 -0.39
N PHE A 187 -3.15 -0.32 -0.31
CA PHE A 187 -3.84 -1.61 -0.48
C PHE A 187 -3.67 -2.54 0.73
N HIS A 188 -4.72 -3.29 1.03
CA HIS A 188 -4.67 -4.40 1.97
C HIS A 188 -5.17 -5.70 1.35
N ARG A 189 -4.57 -6.81 1.78
CA ARG A 189 -4.95 -8.17 1.44
C ARG A 189 -4.93 -9.05 2.70
N PRO A 190 -6.03 -9.78 3.00
CA PRO A 190 -7.37 -9.64 2.41
C PRO A 190 -7.99 -8.26 2.72
N SER A 191 -9.27 -8.01 2.37
CA SER A 191 -9.92 -6.77 2.82
C SER A 191 -9.91 -6.64 4.34
N GLU A 192 -9.66 -5.44 4.84
CA GLU A 192 -9.71 -5.13 6.27
C GLU A 192 -11.17 -5.15 6.76
N GLU A 193 -12.04 -4.40 6.07
CA GLU A 193 -13.47 -4.39 6.35
C GLU A 193 -14.15 -5.70 5.93
N ARG A 194 -15.25 -6.00 6.63
CA ARG A 194 -16.22 -7.02 6.21
C ARG A 194 -17.61 -6.41 6.11
N ILE A 195 -18.44 -7.00 5.26
CA ILE A 195 -19.88 -6.67 5.16
C ILE A 195 -20.66 -7.94 5.48
N ASN A 196 -21.45 -7.92 6.56
CA ASN A 196 -22.22 -9.08 7.03
C ASN A 196 -21.35 -10.35 7.15
N GLY A 197 -20.13 -10.22 7.65
CA GLY A 197 -19.17 -11.30 7.80
C GLY A 197 -18.41 -11.70 6.53
N ARG A 198 -18.80 -11.20 5.35
CA ARG A 198 -18.07 -11.44 4.09
C ARG A 198 -16.79 -10.60 4.05
N GLN A 199 -15.66 -11.29 3.89
CA GLN A 199 -14.37 -10.68 3.57
C GLN A 199 -14.15 -10.73 2.05
N TYR A 200 -13.52 -9.69 1.51
CA TYR A 200 -13.22 -9.54 0.08
C TYR A 200 -11.73 -9.87 -0.19
N ASP A 201 -11.38 -10.07 -1.45
CA ASP A 201 -10.02 -10.48 -1.84
C ASP A 201 -8.99 -9.43 -1.44
N MET A 202 -9.29 -8.14 -1.63
CA MET A 202 -8.45 -7.01 -1.26
C MET A 202 -9.31 -5.77 -0.94
N VAL A 203 -8.70 -4.70 -0.43
CA VAL A 203 -9.31 -3.37 -0.34
C VAL A 203 -8.28 -2.30 -0.71
N ALA A 204 -8.72 -1.24 -1.36
CA ALA A 204 -7.96 -0.01 -1.50
C ALA A 204 -8.53 1.06 -0.56
N HIS A 205 -7.69 1.68 0.26
CA HIS A 205 -8.05 2.79 1.14
C HIS A 205 -7.52 4.09 0.53
N LEU A 206 -8.42 5.02 0.24
CA LEU A 206 -8.11 6.36 -0.27
C LEU A 206 -8.22 7.35 0.89
N GLU A 207 -7.08 7.88 1.32
CA GLU A 207 -6.94 8.73 2.49
C GLU A 207 -7.07 10.20 2.11
N HIS A 208 -8.03 10.89 2.71
CA HIS A 208 -8.30 12.31 2.49
C HIS A 208 -8.17 13.11 3.77
N LYS A 209 -7.89 14.41 3.63
CA LYS A 209 -7.74 15.34 4.76
C LYS A 209 -8.41 16.68 4.46
N ASP A 210 -9.15 17.24 5.41
CA ASP A 210 -9.70 18.59 5.31
C ASP A 210 -8.68 19.66 5.76
N ALA A 211 -9.04 20.93 5.60
CA ALA A 211 -8.18 22.07 5.98
C ALA A 211 -7.90 22.14 7.50
N ASP A 212 -8.74 21.53 8.34
CA ASP A 212 -8.55 21.46 9.78
C ASP A 212 -7.79 20.19 10.21
N GLY A 213 -7.30 19.39 9.26
CA GLY A 213 -6.55 18.17 9.51
C GLY A 213 -7.40 16.94 9.83
N ARG A 214 -8.71 16.99 9.65
CA ARG A 214 -9.59 15.83 9.88
C ARG A 214 -9.50 14.87 8.71
N MET A 215 -9.52 13.59 9.05
CA MET A 215 -9.31 12.50 8.09
C MET A 215 -10.62 11.90 7.62
N ALA A 216 -10.67 11.54 6.33
CA ALA A 216 -11.74 10.75 5.75
C ALA A 216 -11.16 9.67 4.83
N THR A 217 -11.59 8.42 5.03
CA THR A 217 -11.13 7.27 4.25
C THR A 217 -12.27 6.72 3.41
N ILE A 218 -12.04 6.62 2.11
CA ILE A 218 -12.90 5.85 1.19
C ILE A 218 -12.31 4.45 1.07
N ALA A 219 -13.07 3.43 1.42
CA ALA A 219 -12.68 2.04 1.23
C ALA A 219 -13.36 1.46 -0.02
N VAL A 220 -12.55 1.10 -1.01
CA VAL A 220 -12.98 0.40 -2.23
C VAL A 220 -12.67 -1.08 -2.07
N LEU A 221 -13.70 -1.88 -1.82
CA LEU A 221 -13.56 -3.33 -1.73
C LEU A 221 -13.24 -3.91 -3.11
N LEU A 222 -12.31 -4.85 -3.17
CA LEU A 222 -11.85 -5.46 -4.40
C LEU A 222 -12.18 -6.96 -4.38
N GLU A 223 -12.82 -7.45 -5.45
CA GLU A 223 -13.12 -8.87 -5.60
C GLU A 223 -12.55 -9.42 -6.90
N ARG A 224 -12.24 -10.72 -6.89
CA ARG A 224 -11.71 -11.41 -8.06
C ARG A 224 -12.65 -11.30 -9.26
N GLY A 225 -12.13 -10.79 -10.37
CA GLY A 225 -12.87 -10.64 -11.62
C GLY A 225 -11.95 -10.27 -12.80
N GLN A 226 -12.36 -9.30 -13.60
CA GLN A 226 -11.57 -8.74 -14.70
C GLN A 226 -10.37 -7.92 -14.20
N ASP A 227 -9.41 -7.69 -15.10
CA ASP A 227 -8.28 -6.79 -14.84
C ASP A 227 -8.76 -5.37 -14.53
N GLN A 228 -8.16 -4.76 -13.50
CA GLN A 228 -8.39 -3.37 -13.14
C GLN A 228 -7.23 -2.51 -13.72
N ALA A 229 -7.53 -1.61 -14.66
CA ALA A 229 -6.53 -0.89 -15.44
C ALA A 229 -5.65 0.09 -14.63
N LEU A 230 -6.22 0.79 -13.65
CA LEU A 230 -5.48 1.69 -12.76
C LEU A 230 -4.52 0.90 -11.87
N ILE A 231 -4.98 -0.21 -11.28
CA ILE A 231 -4.15 -1.13 -10.51
C ILE A 231 -3.02 -1.67 -11.39
N GLN A 232 -3.30 -2.06 -12.63
CA GLN A 232 -2.24 -2.51 -13.54
C GLN A 232 -1.19 -1.41 -13.78
N THR A 233 -1.64 -0.17 -13.96
CA THR A 233 -0.74 0.98 -14.15
C THR A 233 0.15 1.17 -12.93
N VAL A 234 -0.41 1.13 -11.71
CA VAL A 234 0.39 1.19 -10.47
C VAL A 234 1.37 0.01 -10.38
N TRP A 235 0.96 -1.20 -10.76
CA TRP A 235 1.78 -2.41 -10.64
C TRP A 235 2.99 -2.36 -11.58
N ASN A 236 2.86 -1.69 -12.72
CA ASN A 236 3.96 -1.49 -13.68
C ASN A 236 5.08 -0.60 -13.12
N TYR A 237 4.83 0.14 -12.04
CA TYR A 237 5.76 1.07 -11.41
C TYR A 237 6.06 0.70 -9.96
N LEU A 238 5.85 -0.56 -9.57
CA LEU A 238 6.26 -1.05 -8.26
C LEU A 238 7.78 -0.88 -8.09
N PRO A 239 8.23 -0.30 -6.96
CA PRO A 239 9.65 -0.26 -6.61
C PRO A 239 10.25 -1.67 -6.49
N LEU A 240 11.56 -1.78 -6.70
CA LEU A 240 12.28 -3.06 -6.60
C LEU A 240 12.63 -3.43 -5.15
N GLU A 241 12.81 -2.42 -4.29
CA GLU A 241 13.17 -2.61 -2.89
C GLU A 241 12.14 -1.98 -1.95
N ARG A 242 12.04 -2.52 -0.74
CA ARG A 242 11.20 -1.94 0.32
C ARG A 242 11.80 -0.63 0.79
N GLY A 243 10.96 0.38 0.99
CA GLY A 243 11.36 1.74 1.36
C GLY A 243 11.62 2.64 0.15
N ASP A 244 11.73 2.08 -1.06
CA ASP A 244 11.94 2.87 -2.27
C ASP A 244 10.64 3.53 -2.74
N ASN A 245 10.80 4.73 -3.31
CA ASN A 245 9.74 5.48 -3.97
C ASN A 245 10.07 5.64 -5.46
N TYR A 246 9.12 5.32 -6.33
CA TYR A 246 9.26 5.44 -7.77
C TYR A 246 8.26 6.45 -8.34
N GLU A 247 8.77 7.53 -8.94
CA GLU A 247 7.96 8.55 -9.64
C GLU A 247 7.58 8.06 -11.03
N ALA A 248 6.27 7.87 -11.27
CA ALA A 248 5.80 7.36 -12.55
C ALA A 248 5.79 8.47 -13.62
N PRO A 249 6.27 8.22 -14.85
CA PRO A 249 6.28 9.19 -15.95
C PRO A 249 4.92 9.35 -16.64
N VAL A 250 3.85 8.79 -16.06
CA VAL A 250 2.47 8.84 -16.59
C VAL A 250 1.52 9.35 -15.50
N THR A 251 0.26 9.62 -15.88
CA THR A 251 -0.78 10.00 -14.92
C THR A 251 -1.75 8.85 -14.67
N ILE A 252 -2.42 8.87 -13.52
CA ILE A 252 -3.56 8.01 -13.20
C ILE A 252 -4.79 8.86 -12.92
N ASP A 253 -5.97 8.32 -13.22
CA ASP A 253 -7.26 8.92 -12.89
C ASP A 253 -8.01 8.03 -11.89
N LEU A 254 -8.07 8.49 -10.65
CA LEU A 254 -8.65 7.73 -9.53
C LEU A 254 -10.14 7.44 -9.71
N SER A 255 -10.85 8.17 -10.58
CA SER A 255 -12.25 7.87 -10.90
C SER A 255 -12.43 6.46 -11.48
N GLN A 256 -11.39 5.91 -12.12
CA GLN A 256 -11.39 4.54 -12.66
C GLN A 256 -11.41 3.46 -11.58
N LEU A 257 -11.00 3.79 -10.35
CA LEU A 257 -11.03 2.88 -9.21
C LEU A 257 -12.39 2.92 -8.49
N LEU A 258 -13.29 3.83 -8.85
CA LEU A 258 -14.61 3.93 -8.23
C LEU A 258 -15.61 2.96 -8.90
N PRO A 259 -16.48 2.29 -8.13
CA PRO A 259 -17.59 1.53 -8.67
C PRO A 259 -18.62 2.45 -9.36
N LYS A 260 -19.48 1.84 -10.18
CA LYS A 260 -20.58 2.54 -10.85
C LYS A 260 -21.62 3.03 -9.84
N ASP A 261 -22.03 2.16 -8.92
CA ASP A 261 -22.82 2.51 -7.75
C ASP A 261 -21.89 2.93 -6.61
N ARG A 262 -22.04 4.18 -6.19
CA ARG A 262 -21.20 4.81 -5.16
C ARG A 262 -21.89 4.87 -3.79
N ALA A 263 -22.99 4.13 -3.63
CA ALA A 263 -23.61 3.98 -2.34
C ALA A 263 -22.65 3.31 -1.34
N TYR A 264 -22.75 3.69 -0.08
CA TYR A 264 -21.71 3.45 0.90
C TYR A 264 -22.27 3.28 2.32
N PHE A 265 -21.49 2.60 3.15
CA PHE A 265 -21.65 2.61 4.59
C PHE A 265 -20.75 3.68 5.19
N THR A 266 -21.20 4.35 6.25
CA THR A 266 -20.38 5.34 6.94
C THR A 266 -20.46 5.26 8.46
N TYR A 267 -19.31 5.47 9.09
CA TYR A 267 -19.13 5.46 10.53
C TYR A 267 -17.88 6.26 10.91
N MET A 268 -17.81 6.71 12.18
CA MET A 268 -16.56 7.26 12.73
C MET A 268 -15.72 6.14 13.34
N GLY A 269 -14.47 6.02 12.88
CA GLY A 269 -13.52 4.98 13.22
C GLY A 269 -12.12 5.52 13.55
N SER A 270 -11.10 4.72 13.24
CA SER A 270 -9.68 5.06 13.42
C SER A 270 -8.85 4.79 12.16
N MET A 271 -7.57 5.15 12.19
CA MET A 271 -6.56 4.53 11.32
C MET A 271 -6.45 3.02 11.63
N THR A 272 -6.15 2.21 10.62
CA THR A 272 -6.00 0.74 10.74
C THR A 272 -4.56 0.30 10.97
N THR A 273 -3.63 1.25 11.06
CA THR A 273 -2.21 1.05 11.40
C THR A 273 -1.82 1.99 12.55
N PRO A 274 -0.71 1.73 13.27
CA PRO A 274 -0.23 2.64 14.30
C PRO A 274 -0.04 4.07 13.78
N PRO A 275 -0.46 5.11 14.53
CA PRO A 275 -0.84 5.12 15.96
C PRO A 275 -2.30 4.71 16.26
N CYS A 276 -3.04 4.23 15.26
CA CYS A 276 -4.45 3.86 15.37
C CYS A 276 -5.36 5.01 15.84
N ALA A 277 -5.04 6.23 15.39
CA ALA A 277 -5.72 7.46 15.77
C ALA A 277 -7.22 7.40 15.43
N GLU A 278 -8.09 7.59 16.43
CA GLU A 278 -9.54 7.72 16.25
C GLU A 278 -9.93 9.08 15.63
N GLY A 279 -11.18 9.19 15.18
CA GLY A 279 -11.72 10.42 14.59
C GLY A 279 -11.66 10.45 13.06
N VAL A 280 -11.47 9.29 12.43
CA VAL A 280 -11.50 9.13 10.97
C VAL A 280 -12.92 8.89 10.49
N LEU A 281 -13.38 9.66 9.51
CA LEU A 281 -14.65 9.43 8.83
C LEU A 281 -14.48 8.31 7.80
N TRP A 282 -15.09 7.15 8.04
CA TRP A 282 -15.05 6.02 7.12
C TRP A 282 -16.24 6.04 6.17
N MET A 283 -15.98 5.75 4.90
CA MET A 283 -16.96 5.59 3.84
C MET A 283 -16.60 4.34 3.02
N VAL A 284 -17.29 3.23 3.27
CA VAL A 284 -17.01 1.93 2.64
C VAL A 284 -18.00 1.72 1.51
N LEU A 285 -17.52 1.74 0.27
CA LEU A 285 -18.39 1.60 -0.91
C LEU A 285 -18.98 0.18 -0.95
N ARG A 286 -20.29 0.08 -1.17
CA ARG A 286 -21.02 -1.20 -1.13
C ARG A 286 -20.67 -2.10 -2.31
N GLN A 287 -20.57 -1.52 -3.51
CA GLN A 287 -20.26 -2.25 -4.72
C GLN A 287 -18.74 -2.47 -4.80
N PRO A 288 -18.27 -3.74 -4.82
CA PRO A 288 -16.85 -4.02 -5.01
C PRO A 288 -16.42 -3.72 -6.46
N VAL A 289 -15.14 -3.44 -6.64
CA VAL A 289 -14.50 -3.31 -7.94
C VAL A 289 -13.75 -4.60 -8.26
N GLN A 290 -13.76 -4.99 -9.53
CA GLN A 290 -13.09 -6.22 -9.94
C GLN A 290 -11.57 -6.01 -10.06
N VAL A 291 -10.81 -7.04 -9.66
CA VAL A 291 -9.37 -7.14 -9.82
C VAL A 291 -9.03 -8.58 -10.24
N SER A 292 -8.08 -8.79 -11.14
CA SER A 292 -7.81 -10.15 -11.62
C SER A 292 -7.02 -11.01 -10.63
N SER A 293 -7.09 -12.33 -10.83
CA SER A 293 -6.33 -13.28 -10.01
C SER A 293 -4.82 -13.03 -10.10
N GLN A 294 -4.34 -12.59 -11.26
CA GLN A 294 -2.95 -12.26 -11.52
C GLN A 294 -2.53 -11.01 -10.74
N GLN A 295 -3.34 -9.95 -10.77
CA GLN A 295 -3.10 -8.72 -10.01
C GLN A 295 -3.09 -8.98 -8.49
N ILE A 296 -4.05 -9.76 -7.98
CA ILE A 296 -4.07 -10.23 -6.58
C ILE A 296 -2.81 -11.03 -6.27
N SER A 297 -2.39 -11.92 -7.17
CA SER A 297 -1.21 -12.76 -6.96
C SER A 297 0.08 -11.93 -6.85
N ILE A 298 0.25 -10.91 -7.69
CA ILE A 298 1.40 -10.01 -7.62
C ILE A 298 1.46 -9.35 -6.23
N PHE A 299 0.36 -8.75 -5.78
CA PHE A 299 0.32 -8.12 -4.46
C PHE A 299 0.58 -9.14 -3.33
N SER A 300 -0.01 -10.34 -3.42
CA SER A 300 0.17 -11.38 -2.40
C SER A 300 1.61 -11.88 -2.22
N ARG A 301 2.46 -11.74 -3.24
CA ARG A 301 3.89 -12.08 -3.16
C ARG A 301 4.68 -11.04 -2.36
N LEU A 302 4.27 -9.78 -2.44
CA LEU A 302 4.85 -8.69 -1.66
C LEU A 302 4.31 -8.70 -0.22
N TYR A 303 2.98 -8.83 -0.11
CA TYR A 303 2.22 -8.74 1.12
C TYR A 303 1.18 -9.88 1.20
N PRO A 304 1.56 -11.05 1.76
CA PRO A 304 0.65 -12.18 1.89
C PRO A 304 -0.53 -11.88 2.81
N MET A 305 -0.27 -11.15 3.90
CA MET A 305 -1.24 -10.76 4.92
C MET A 305 -0.82 -9.41 5.49
N ASN A 306 -1.55 -8.36 5.15
CA ASN A 306 -1.32 -7.02 5.68
C ASN A 306 -2.63 -6.35 6.16
N ALA A 307 -3.62 -7.12 6.58
CA ALA A 307 -4.85 -6.61 7.16
C ALA A 307 -4.86 -6.75 8.70
N ARG A 308 -5.21 -5.67 9.39
CA ARG A 308 -5.48 -5.65 10.83
C ARG A 308 -6.72 -6.51 11.12
N PRO A 309 -6.74 -7.28 12.22
CA PRO A 309 -7.95 -7.96 12.68
C PRO A 309 -9.12 -7.00 12.91
N LEU A 310 -10.34 -7.52 12.75
CA LEU A 310 -11.56 -6.77 13.03
C LEU A 310 -11.60 -6.26 14.48
N GLN A 311 -12.09 -5.04 14.64
CA GLN A 311 -12.29 -4.37 15.91
C GLN A 311 -13.77 -4.43 16.29
N ALA A 312 -14.06 -4.35 17.60
CA ALA A 312 -15.44 -4.37 18.08
C ALA A 312 -16.23 -3.15 17.59
N ALA A 313 -17.45 -3.36 17.08
CA ALA A 313 -18.31 -2.25 16.63
C ALA A 313 -18.73 -1.33 17.79
N SER A 314 -18.73 -1.81 19.04
CA SER A 314 -18.93 -1.00 20.26
C SER A 314 -20.19 -0.11 20.25
N GLY A 315 -21.30 -0.62 19.69
CA GLY A 315 -22.57 0.12 19.61
C GLY A 315 -22.54 1.36 18.70
N ARG A 316 -21.52 1.47 17.83
CA ARG A 316 -21.43 2.58 16.87
C ARG A 316 -22.63 2.57 15.93
N LEU A 317 -23.19 3.75 15.70
CA LEU A 317 -24.12 3.97 14.62
C LEU A 317 -23.37 3.84 13.27
N ILE A 318 -23.82 2.90 12.44
CA ILE A 318 -23.37 2.73 11.07
C ILE A 318 -24.54 3.09 10.16
N LYS A 319 -24.34 4.11 9.31
CA LYS A 319 -25.36 4.55 8.36
C LYS A 319 -25.11 3.92 7.00
N GLU A 320 -26.17 3.59 6.28
CA GLU A 320 -26.14 3.12 4.90
C GLU A 320 -26.80 4.19 4.02
N SER A 321 -26.14 4.59 2.94
CA SER A 321 -26.74 5.46 1.92
C SER A 321 -27.73 4.68 1.04
N ASN A 322 -28.65 5.43 0.41
CA ASN A 322 -29.50 4.88 -0.63
C ASN A 322 -28.66 4.35 -1.81
#